data_AF-A0A7C1PQV6-F1
#
_entry.id   AF-A0A7C1PQV6-F1
#
_cell.length_a   1.000
_cell.length_b   1.000
_cell.length_c   1.000
_cell.angle_alpha   90.00
_cell.angle_beta   90.00
_cell.angle_gamma   90.00
#
_symmetry.space_group_name_H-M   'P 1'
#
loop_
_entity.id
_entity.type
_entity.pdbx_description
1 polymer ?
#
loop_
_entity_poly.entity_id
_entity_poly.type
_entity_poly.pdbx_seq_one_letter_code
_entity_poly.pdbx_strand_id
1 'polypeptide(L)' 'MSNDKDRKFWRQLLDASTIPLNLVIATFVGLAIGYGLDSLLGTSPYLTIVFLIFGIIAGFRELFRFARKQSDGYDKKDK' A
#
# COMPACT_ATOMS: atom_id res chain seq x y z
N MET A 1 -28.49 -4.01 22.97
CA MET A 1 -28.31 -2.89 22.01
C MET A 1 -26.84 -2.44 21.88
N SER A 2 -25.89 -3.39 21.89
CA SER A 2 -24.43 -3.14 21.81
C SER A 2 -23.78 -3.64 20.50
N ASN A 3 -24.39 -4.62 19.83
CA ASN A 3 -23.83 -5.36 18.69
C ASN A 3 -23.60 -4.52 17.40
N ASP A 4 -24.25 -3.35 17.27
CA ASP A 4 -24.12 -2.54 16.05
C ASP A 4 -22.91 -1.61 16.03
N LYS A 5 -22.39 -1.20 17.20
CA LYS A 5 -21.15 -0.39 17.26
C LYS A 5 -19.93 -1.27 16.99
N ASP A 6 -19.90 -2.47 17.56
CA ASP A 6 -18.80 -3.41 17.38
C ASP A 6 -18.67 -3.79 15.90
N ARG A 7 -19.77 -4.15 15.22
CA ARG A 7 -19.74 -4.48 13.78
C ARG A 7 -19.32 -3.30 12.89
N LYS A 8 -19.72 -2.07 13.22
CA LYS A 8 -19.27 -0.87 12.48
C LYS A 8 -17.79 -0.58 12.71
N PHE A 9 -17.29 -0.75 13.93
CA PHE A 9 -15.89 -0.58 14.28
C PHE A 9 -15.01 -1.63 13.60
N TRP A 10 -15.41 -2.90 13.63
CA TRP A 10 -14.73 -3.97 12.88
C TRP A 10 -14.71 -3.67 11.38
N ARG A 11 -15.84 -3.26 10.78
CA ARG A 11 -15.89 -2.88 9.36
C ARG A 11 -14.95 -1.70 9.02
N GLN A 12 -14.89 -0.67 9.86
CA GLN A 12 -13.99 0.47 9.67
C GLN A 12 -12.51 0.06 9.77
N LEU A 13 -12.18 -0.86 10.68
CA LEU A 13 -10.82 -1.41 10.79
C LEU A 13 -10.46 -2.25 9.57
N LEU A 14 -11.38 -3.10 9.10
CA LEU A 14 -11.20 -3.88 7.87
C LEU A 14 -10.97 -2.95 6.66
N ASP A 15 -11.80 -1.91 6.50
CA ASP A 15 -11.64 -0.96 5.40
C ASP A 15 -10.31 -0.19 5.47
N ALA A 16 -9.90 0.25 6.66
CA ALA A 16 -8.65 0.98 6.87
C ALA A 16 -7.39 0.11 6.67
N SER A 17 -7.47 -1.19 7.01
CA SER A 17 -6.33 -2.13 6.90
C SER A 17 -5.90 -2.43 5.47
N THR A 18 -6.78 -2.22 4.49
CA THR A 18 -6.52 -2.55 3.08
C THR A 18 -5.39 -1.69 2.50
N ILE A 19 -5.25 -0.43 2.92
CA ILE A 19 -4.23 0.50 2.41
C ILE A 19 -2.80 0.03 2.75
N PRO A 20 -2.44 -0.21 4.04
CA PRO A 20 -1.11 -0.70 4.37
C PRO A 20 -0.87 -2.12 3.84
N LEU A 21 -1.90 -2.98 3.76
CA LEU A 21 -1.77 -4.30 3.13
C LEU A 21 -1.33 -4.18 1.66
N ASN A 22 -1.97 -3.29 0.89
CA ASN A 22 -1.57 -3.05 -0.50
C ASN A 22 -0.13 -2.56 -0.62
N LEU A 23 0.33 -1.72 0.31
CA LEU A 23 1.71 -1.22 0.35
C LEU A 23 2.71 -2.35 0.58
N VAL A 24 2.43 -3.26 1.52
CA VAL A 24 3.28 -4.43 1.80
C VAL A 24 3.28 -5.39 0.60
N ILE A 25 2.12 -5.69 0.03
CA ILE A 25 1.98 -6.58 -1.14
C ILE A 25 2.74 -6.01 -2.35
N ALA A 26 2.58 -4.72 -2.66
CA ALA A 26 3.30 -4.07 -3.76
C ALA A 26 4.82 -4.11 -3.56
N THR A 27 5.29 -3.90 -2.33
CA THR A 27 6.72 -3.99 -1.98
C THR A 27 7.26 -5.41 -2.18
N PHE A 28 6.52 -6.43 -1.70
CA PHE A 28 6.89 -7.84 -1.88
C PHE A 28 6.96 -8.25 -3.35
N VAL A 29 6.00 -7.80 -4.17
CA VAL A 29 5.98 -8.06 -5.62
C VAL A 29 7.17 -7.38 -6.31
N GLY A 30 7.46 -6.12 -5.99
CA GLY A 30 8.62 -5.41 -6.53
C GLY A 30 9.96 -6.07 -6.16
N LEU A 31 10.07 -6.57 -4.93
CA LEU A 31 11.25 -7.27 -4.43
C LEU A 31 11.39 -8.66 -5.08
N ALA A 32 10.31 -9.41 -5.23
CA ALA A 32 10.31 -10.71 -5.90
C ALA A 32 10.70 -10.58 -7.38
N ILE A 33 10.17 -9.58 -8.09
CA ILE A 33 10.53 -9.29 -9.48
C ILE A 33 11.98 -8.81 -9.57
N GLY A 34 12.39 -7.90 -8.69
CA GLY A 34 13.76 -7.38 -8.64
C GLY A 34 14.79 -8.48 -8.42
N TYR A 35 14.55 -9.38 -7.46
CA TYR A 35 15.40 -10.53 -7.16
C TYR A 35 15.48 -11.52 -8.33
N GLY A 36 14.36 -11.80 -8.99
CA GLY A 36 14.34 -12.67 -10.18
C GLY A 36 15.15 -12.09 -11.35
N LEU A 37 15.08 -10.77 -11.56
CA LEU A 37 15.80 -10.09 -12.62
C LEU A 37 17.31 -9.96 -12.32
N ASP A 38 17.67 -9.73 -11.06
CA ASP A 38 19.08 -9.68 -10.61
C ASP A 38 19.77 -11.04 -10.81
N SER A 39 19.04 -12.13 -10.54
CA SER A 39 19.49 -13.51 -10.79
C SER A 39 19.66 -13.82 -12.28
N LEU A 40 18.82 -13.23 -13.16
CA LEU A 40 18.88 -13.45 -14.60
C LEU A 40 19.99 -12.64 -15.29
N LEU A 41 20.28 -11.44 -14.79
CA LEU A 41 21.22 -10.49 -15.40
C LEU A 41 22.63 -10.53 -14.78
N GLY A 42 22.81 -11.16 -13.62
CA GLY A 42 24.12 -11.34 -13.00
C GLY A 42 24.78 -10.05 -12.48
N THR A 43 24.07 -8.91 -12.52
CA THR A 43 24.53 -7.60 -12.06
C THR A 43 24.23 -7.42 -10.56
N SER A 44 24.86 -8.23 -9.73
CA SER A 44 24.73 -8.09 -8.27
C SER A 44 25.24 -6.72 -7.80
N PRO A 45 24.49 -5.88 -7.03
CA PRO A 45 23.08 -5.90 -6.64
C PRO A 45 22.33 -4.60 -7.06
N TYR A 46 22.62 -4.06 -8.25
CA TYR A 46 22.14 -2.72 -8.64
C TYR A 46 20.65 -2.72 -9.03
N LEU A 47 20.19 -3.78 -9.70
CA LEU A 47 18.82 -3.85 -10.19
C LEU A 47 17.82 -4.11 -9.08
N THR A 48 18.18 -4.96 -8.11
CA THR A 48 17.40 -5.18 -6.90
C THR A 48 17.16 -3.87 -6.14
N ILE A 49 18.18 -3.02 -5.99
CA ILE A 49 18.08 -1.73 -5.30
C ILE A 49 17.15 -0.76 -6.04
N VAL A 50 17.26 -0.68 -7.37
CA VAL A 50 16.37 0.16 -8.18
C VAL A 50 14.92 -0.32 -8.07
N PHE A 51 14.67 -1.61 -8.20
CA PHE A 51 13.32 -2.17 -8.07
C PHE A 51 12.75 -2.07 -6.66
N LEU A 52 13.58 -2.19 -5.63
CA LEU A 52 13.18 -1.97 -4.24
C LEU A 52 12.72 -0.52 -4.05
N ILE A 53 13.51 0.46 -4.50
CA ILE A 53 13.17 1.88 -4.42
C ILE A 53 11.89 2.16 -5.22
N PHE A 54 11.73 1.59 -6.42
CA PHE A 54 10.51 1.70 -7.20
C PHE A 54 9.30 1.08 -6.49
N GLY A 55 9.45 -0.06 -5.83
CA GLY A 55 8.41 -0.70 -5.03
C GLY A 55 7.96 0.17 -3.86
N ILE A 56 8.92 0.75 -3.13
CA ILE A 56 8.67 1.70 -2.04
C ILE A 56 7.92 2.93 -2.58
N ILE A 57 8.42 3.54 -3.67
CA ILE A 57 7.78 4.71 -4.30
C ILE A 57 6.35 4.37 -4.77
N ALA A 58 6.13 3.20 -5.37
CA ALA A 58 4.81 2.76 -5.81
C ALA A 58 3.83 2.59 -4.65
N GLY A 59 4.28 1.97 -3.54
CA GLY A 59 3.49 1.85 -2.31
C GLY A 59 3.15 3.21 -1.70
N PHE A 60 4.15 4.09 -1.55
CA PHE A 60 3.93 5.46 -1.07
C PHE A 60 3.02 6.26 -1.98
N ARG A 61 3.14 6.14 -3.30
CA ARG A 61 2.28 6.86 -4.26
C ARG A 61 0.81 6.46 -4.10
N GLU A 62 0.53 5.19 -3.82
CA GLU A 62 -0.84 4.74 -3.52
C GLU A 62 -1.34 5.29 -2.18
N LEU A 63 -0.50 5.26 -1.15
CA LEU A 63 -0.81 5.86 0.15
C LEU A 63 -1.08 7.37 0.04
N PHE A 64 -0.24 8.12 -0.68
CA PHE A 64 -0.42 9.56 -0.91
C PHE A 64 -1.66 9.86 -1.75
N ARG A 65 -1.99 9.00 -2.73
CA ARG A 65 -3.22 9.13 -3.52
C ARG A 65 -4.44 8.91 -2.64
N PHE A 66 -4.40 7.92 -1.75
CA PHE A 66 -5.49 7.65 -0.80
C PHE A 66 -5.62 8.75 0.25
N ALA A 67 -4.51 9.22 0.80
CA ALA A 67 -4.47 10.31 1.77
C ALA A 67 -5.06 11.59 1.19
N ARG A 68 -4.63 12.02 -0.01
CA ARG A 68 -5.25 13.17 -0.70
C ARG A 68 -6.73 12.97 -0.98
N LYS A 69 -7.12 11.77 -1.41
CA LYS A 69 -8.53 11.46 -1.71
C LYS A 69 -9.40 11.41 -0.45
N GLN A 70 -8.86 11.04 0.71
CA GLN A 70 -9.55 11.18 2.00
C GLN A 70 -9.58 12.65 2.44
N SER A 71 -8.52 13.43 2.24
CA SER A 71 -8.52 14.87 2.54
C SER A 71 -9.55 15.65 1.71
N ASP A 72 -9.70 15.34 0.43
CA ASP A 72 -10.73 15.96 -0.44
C ASP A 72 -12.13 15.33 -0.26
N GLY A 73 -12.20 14.12 0.32
CA GLY A 73 -13.45 13.36 0.53
C GLY A 73 -14.08 13.53 1.91
N TYR A 74 -13.34 13.99 2.92
CA TYR A 74 -13.86 14.27 4.25
C TYR A 74 -14.62 15.62 4.32
N ASP A 75 -14.42 16.51 3.34
CA ASP A 75 -15.13 17.80 3.26
C ASP A 75 -16.58 17.70 2.71
N LYS A 76 -16.99 16.53 2.19
CA LYS A 76 -18.37 16.28 1.69
C LYS A 76 -19.19 15.33 2.55
N LYS A 77 -19.13 15.48 3.87
CA LYS A 77 -20.11 14.86 4.77
C LYS A 77 -20.63 15.76 5.90
N ASP A 78 -20.50 17.08 5.75
CA ASP A 78 -21.02 18.07 6.70
C ASP A 78 -21.74 19.26 6.02
N LYS A 79 -22.52 18.99 4.95
CA LYS A 79 -23.61 19.88 4.51
C LYS A 79 -24.89 19.10 4.27
#